data_AF-A0A1M5TNJ0-F1
#
_entry.id   AF-A0A1M5TNJ0-F1
#
_cell.length_a   1.000
_cell.length_b   1.000
_cell.length_c   1.000
_cell.angle_alpha   90.00
_cell.angle_beta   90.00
_cell.angle_gamma   90.00
#
_symmetry.space_group_name_H-M   'P 1'
#
loop_
_entity.id
_entity.type
_entity.pdbx_description
1 polymer ?
#
loop_
_entity_poly.entity_id
_entity_poly.type
_entity_poly.pdbx_seq_one_letter_code
_entity_poly.pdbx_strand_id
1 'polypeptide(L)'
;MKKTCIVFLSLALVLGACSTNVQQPKPVERQLYIDVHNLEPGKVTAADVAGAHQKDLATQDKFGVSFLSYWVDEMKGKVYCLSESPNDSAIYKTHQQAHGLVPDLIELVTSGTAAAAQSHGSLFLDVHHLGAGNVTAKAVADAHVKDLAVQGKYDVNLINYWVDEKSGVVMCLAEAPDSAAMVNTHKEAHGLIPDEVHLVKQGN
;
A
#
# COMPACT_ATOMS: atom_id res chain seq x y z
N MET A 1 -6.45 -92.27 -23.85
CA MET A 1 -7.10 -90.95 -24.07
C MET A 1 -6.04 -89.87 -23.91
N LYS A 2 -5.61 -89.22 -25.01
CA LYS A 2 -4.55 -88.21 -25.03
C LYS A 2 -5.17 -86.85 -24.65
N LYS A 3 -4.62 -86.16 -23.64
CA LYS A 3 -5.01 -84.81 -23.25
C LYS A 3 -4.09 -83.80 -23.96
N THR A 4 -4.69 -82.97 -24.80
CA THR A 4 -4.04 -81.89 -25.54
C THR A 4 -3.94 -80.66 -24.62
N CYS A 5 -2.72 -80.13 -24.42
CA CYS A 5 -2.50 -78.84 -23.77
C CYS A 5 -2.83 -77.71 -24.74
N ILE A 6 -3.70 -76.78 -24.32
CA ILE A 6 -3.95 -75.51 -25.01
C ILE A 6 -3.28 -74.42 -24.18
N VAL A 7 -2.35 -73.69 -24.80
CA VAL A 7 -1.69 -72.50 -24.23
C VAL A 7 -2.51 -71.29 -24.63
N PHE A 8 -3.05 -70.55 -23.66
CA PHE A 8 -3.66 -69.24 -23.90
C PHE A 8 -2.61 -68.14 -23.70
N LEU A 9 -2.28 -67.44 -24.77
CA LEU A 9 -1.42 -66.26 -24.76
C LEU A 9 -2.30 -65.02 -24.49
N SER A 10 -2.30 -64.53 -23.27
CA SER A 10 -2.99 -63.29 -22.90
C SER A 10 -2.14 -62.06 -23.26
N LEU A 11 -2.59 -61.30 -24.25
CA LEU A 11 -2.00 -60.03 -24.66
C LEU A 11 -2.46 -58.92 -23.69
N ALA A 12 -1.58 -58.46 -22.81
CA ALA A 12 -1.86 -57.34 -21.92
C ALA A 12 -1.62 -56.01 -22.65
N LEU A 13 -2.69 -55.26 -22.91
CA LEU A 13 -2.62 -53.90 -23.46
C LEU A 13 -2.35 -52.92 -22.31
N VAL A 14 -1.12 -52.39 -22.25
CA VAL A 14 -0.74 -51.35 -21.27
C VAL A 14 -1.20 -49.99 -21.79
N LEU A 15 -2.32 -49.49 -21.29
CA LEU A 15 -2.75 -48.10 -21.48
C LEU A 15 -1.92 -47.21 -20.55
N GLY A 16 -0.89 -46.56 -21.11
CA GLY A 16 -0.14 -45.53 -20.42
C GLY A 16 -0.96 -44.25 -20.29
N ALA A 17 -1.42 -43.93 -19.08
CA ALA A 17 -2.04 -42.65 -18.78
C ALA A 17 -0.95 -41.56 -18.67
N CYS A 18 -0.82 -40.73 -19.70
CA CYS A 18 -0.06 -39.48 -19.62
C CYS A 18 -0.78 -38.53 -18.65
N SER A 19 -0.35 -38.51 -17.39
CA SER A 19 -0.77 -37.47 -16.45
C SER A 19 -0.06 -36.17 -16.80
N THR A 20 -0.77 -35.23 -17.40
CA THR A 20 -0.28 -33.85 -17.55
C THR A 20 -0.32 -33.19 -16.17
N ASN A 21 0.86 -33.02 -15.57
CA ASN A 21 1.00 -32.23 -14.36
C ASN A 21 0.76 -30.76 -14.73
N VAL A 22 -0.49 -30.30 -14.67
CA VAL A 22 -0.84 -28.89 -14.75
C VAL A 22 -0.39 -28.26 -13.44
N GLN A 23 0.84 -27.76 -13.42
CA GLN A 23 1.35 -26.95 -12.34
C GLN A 23 0.38 -25.77 -12.13
N GLN A 24 -0.33 -25.77 -11.01
CA GLN A 24 -1.15 -24.63 -10.63
C GLN A 24 -0.24 -23.38 -10.58
N PRO A 25 -0.67 -22.23 -11.12
CA PRO A 25 0.14 -21.01 -11.05
C PRO A 25 0.41 -20.69 -9.58
N LYS A 26 1.69 -20.44 -9.25
CA LYS A 26 2.09 -20.01 -7.91
C LYS A 26 1.32 -18.72 -7.57
N PRO A 27 0.78 -18.56 -6.35
CA PRO A 27 0.16 -17.31 -5.92
C PRO A 27 1.12 -16.15 -6.18
N VAL A 28 0.61 -15.09 -6.81
CA VAL A 28 1.36 -13.86 -7.03
C VAL A 28 1.50 -13.19 -5.66
N GLU A 29 2.72 -13.14 -5.14
CA GLU A 29 3.03 -12.45 -3.90
C GLU A 29 2.81 -10.94 -4.13
N ARG A 30 1.96 -10.32 -3.31
CA ARG A 30 1.70 -8.88 -3.36
C ARG A 30 2.44 -8.18 -2.24
N GLN A 31 2.91 -6.98 -2.53
CA GLN A 31 3.56 -6.08 -1.60
C GLN A 31 2.77 -4.79 -1.48
N LEU A 32 2.98 -4.04 -0.41
CA LEU A 32 2.28 -2.79 -0.14
C LEU A 32 3.07 -1.62 -0.75
N TYR A 33 2.36 -0.73 -1.44
CA TYR A 33 2.93 0.45 -2.08
C TYR A 33 2.13 1.70 -1.73
N ILE A 34 2.83 2.83 -1.64
CA ILE A 34 2.19 4.15 -1.73
C ILE A 34 2.67 4.83 -3.00
N ASP A 35 1.73 5.18 -3.87
CA ASP A 35 2.00 6.06 -5.00
C ASP A 35 1.58 7.51 -4.71
N VAL A 36 2.34 8.47 -5.24
CA VAL A 36 2.20 9.89 -4.94
C VAL A 36 2.03 10.68 -6.24
N HIS A 37 1.04 11.57 -6.26
CA HIS A 37 0.75 12.46 -7.37
C HIS A 37 0.89 13.92 -6.91
N ASN A 38 1.66 14.70 -7.67
CA ASN A 38 1.87 16.12 -7.47
C ASN A 38 1.14 16.90 -8.55
N LEU A 39 -0.07 17.34 -8.21
CA LEU A 39 -0.92 18.15 -9.05
C LEU A 39 -0.76 19.64 -8.69
N GLU A 40 -1.23 20.51 -9.59
CA GLU A 40 -1.27 21.93 -9.31
C GLU A 40 -2.17 22.23 -8.08
N PRO A 41 -1.72 23.09 -7.14
CA PRO A 41 -2.52 23.51 -5.99
C PRO A 41 -3.93 23.98 -6.37
N GLY A 42 -4.96 23.45 -5.70
CA GLY A 42 -6.36 23.79 -5.94
C GLY A 42 -6.96 23.30 -7.26
N LYS A 43 -6.25 22.45 -8.03
CA LYS A 43 -6.74 21.87 -9.30
C LYS A 43 -7.33 20.48 -9.18
N VAL A 44 -7.33 19.90 -7.98
CA VAL A 44 -7.88 18.58 -7.70
C VAL A 44 -8.85 18.67 -6.52
N THR A 45 -10.00 18.05 -6.66
CA THR A 45 -10.95 17.87 -5.56
C THR A 45 -10.97 16.42 -5.08
N ALA A 46 -11.44 16.19 -3.85
CA ALA A 46 -11.67 14.84 -3.33
C ALA A 46 -12.70 14.06 -4.17
N ALA A 47 -13.64 14.75 -4.82
CA ALA A 47 -14.58 14.13 -5.75
C ALA A 47 -13.87 13.69 -7.05
N ASP A 48 -12.93 14.47 -7.56
CA ASP A 48 -12.12 14.08 -8.73
C ASP A 48 -11.27 12.84 -8.41
N VAL A 49 -10.61 12.82 -7.24
CA VAL A 49 -9.81 11.67 -6.81
C VAL A 49 -10.70 10.44 -6.59
N ALA A 50 -11.87 10.59 -5.97
CA ALA A 50 -12.83 9.50 -5.84
C ALA A 50 -13.22 8.92 -7.22
N GLY A 51 -13.52 9.79 -8.19
CA GLY A 51 -13.86 9.38 -9.55
C GLY A 51 -12.70 8.71 -10.30
N ALA A 52 -11.46 9.13 -10.05
CA ALA A 52 -10.26 8.47 -10.56
C ALA A 52 -10.07 7.09 -9.94
N HIS A 53 -10.15 7.01 -8.61
CA HIS A 53 -10.02 5.77 -7.85
C HIS A 53 -11.03 4.70 -8.28
N GLN A 54 -12.28 5.08 -8.54
CA GLN A 54 -13.28 4.13 -9.07
C GLN A 54 -12.89 3.53 -10.44
N LYS A 55 -12.15 4.28 -11.28
CA LYS A 55 -11.64 3.76 -12.55
C LYS A 55 -10.45 2.82 -12.33
N ASP A 56 -9.62 3.11 -11.33
CA ASP A 56 -8.54 2.21 -10.91
C ASP A 56 -9.10 0.89 -10.40
N LEU A 57 -10.10 0.94 -9.50
CA LEU A 57 -10.83 -0.24 -9.01
C LEU A 57 -11.42 -1.07 -10.16
N ALA A 58 -12.01 -0.42 -11.18
CA ALA A 58 -12.54 -1.11 -12.35
C ALA A 58 -11.47 -1.76 -13.25
N THR A 59 -10.20 -1.38 -13.10
CA THR A 59 -9.08 -1.82 -13.95
C THR A 59 -8.13 -2.78 -13.22
N GLN A 60 -8.09 -2.74 -11.88
CA GLN A 60 -7.03 -3.32 -11.05
C GLN A 60 -6.80 -4.83 -11.25
N ASP A 61 -7.87 -5.61 -11.44
CA ASP A 61 -7.79 -7.06 -11.63
C ASP A 61 -6.96 -7.45 -12.85
N LYS A 62 -6.94 -6.61 -13.88
CA LYS A 62 -6.16 -6.83 -15.11
C LYS A 62 -4.65 -6.90 -14.84
N PHE A 63 -4.19 -6.16 -13.84
CA PHE A 63 -2.77 -6.04 -13.49
C PHE A 63 -2.43 -6.71 -12.16
N GLY A 64 -3.43 -7.28 -11.47
CA GLY A 64 -3.27 -7.93 -10.17
C GLY A 64 -3.02 -6.95 -9.03
N VAL A 65 -3.49 -5.71 -9.18
CA VAL A 65 -3.40 -4.66 -8.15
C VAL A 65 -4.66 -4.69 -7.28
N SER A 66 -4.54 -4.30 -6.02
CA SER A 66 -5.66 -4.03 -5.13
C SER A 66 -5.43 -2.66 -4.50
N PHE A 67 -6.13 -1.65 -5.01
CA PHE A 67 -6.15 -0.32 -4.39
C PHE A 67 -6.99 -0.36 -3.11
N LEU A 68 -6.47 0.25 -2.04
CA LEU A 68 -7.02 0.11 -0.68
C LEU A 68 -7.62 1.41 -0.14
N SER A 69 -6.86 2.50 -0.22
CA SER A 69 -7.23 3.80 0.31
C SER A 69 -6.51 4.91 -0.46
N TYR A 70 -7.02 6.13 -0.38
CA TYR A 70 -6.32 7.32 -0.83
C TYR A 70 -6.51 8.48 0.14
N TRP A 71 -5.57 9.43 0.10
CA TRP A 71 -5.60 10.68 0.85
C TRP A 71 -5.27 11.83 -0.07
N VAL A 72 -6.06 12.91 -0.02
CA VAL A 72 -5.86 14.09 -0.87
C VAL A 72 -5.83 15.37 -0.06
N ASP A 73 -4.80 16.18 -0.30
CA ASP A 73 -4.72 17.59 0.08
C ASP A 73 -5.07 18.43 -1.16
N GLU A 74 -6.33 18.87 -1.25
CA GLU A 74 -6.85 19.68 -2.36
C GLU A 74 -6.11 21.02 -2.47
N MET A 75 -5.68 21.58 -1.34
CA MET A 75 -5.02 22.88 -1.28
C MET A 75 -3.61 22.81 -1.84
N LYS A 76 -2.89 21.71 -1.61
CA LYS A 76 -1.52 21.49 -2.10
C LYS A 76 -1.47 20.72 -3.42
N GLY A 77 -2.57 20.12 -3.85
CA GLY A 77 -2.61 19.24 -5.00
C GLY A 77 -1.84 17.93 -4.78
N LYS A 78 -1.81 17.42 -3.55
CA LYS A 78 -1.11 16.16 -3.22
C LYS A 78 -2.12 15.02 -3.11
N VAL A 79 -1.83 13.89 -3.74
CA VAL A 79 -2.61 12.66 -3.60
C VAL A 79 -1.67 11.50 -3.26
N TYR A 80 -2.05 10.71 -2.27
CA TYR A 80 -1.37 9.50 -1.84
C TYR A 80 -2.34 8.34 -2.00
N CYS A 81 -1.95 7.26 -2.67
CA CYS A 81 -2.78 6.06 -2.85
C CYS A 81 -2.05 4.85 -2.27
N LEU A 82 -2.73 4.10 -1.39
CA LEU A 82 -2.23 2.85 -0.84
C LEU A 82 -2.76 1.68 -1.68
N SER A 83 -1.87 0.78 -2.10
CA SER A 83 -2.26 -0.42 -2.85
C SER A 83 -1.39 -1.64 -2.52
N GLU A 84 -1.97 -2.83 -2.66
CA GLU A 84 -1.22 -4.08 -2.78
C GLU A 84 -0.97 -4.38 -4.26
N SER A 85 0.26 -4.72 -4.63
CA SER A 85 0.61 -4.98 -6.02
C SER A 85 1.74 -6.01 -6.16
N PRO A 86 1.82 -6.76 -7.27
CA PRO A 86 3.00 -7.57 -7.60
C PRO A 86 4.27 -6.76 -7.85
N ASN A 87 4.14 -5.51 -8.29
CA ASN A 87 5.25 -4.58 -8.57
C ASN A 87 4.72 -3.16 -8.84
N ASP A 88 5.63 -2.18 -8.83
CA ASP A 88 5.37 -0.78 -9.19
C ASP A 88 4.81 -0.60 -10.61
N SER A 89 5.31 -1.37 -11.59
CA SER A 89 4.87 -1.28 -12.99
C SER A 89 3.38 -1.61 -13.17
N ALA A 90 2.83 -2.53 -12.37
CA ALA A 90 1.42 -2.87 -12.40
C ALA A 90 0.53 -1.72 -11.91
N ILE A 91 0.96 -0.98 -10.88
CA ILE A 91 0.26 0.22 -10.39
C ILE A 91 0.26 1.30 -11.47
N TYR A 92 1.44 1.61 -12.02
CA TYR A 92 1.58 2.60 -13.10
C TYR A 92 0.68 2.29 -14.29
N LYS A 93 0.67 1.03 -14.76
CA LYS A 93 -0.16 0.59 -15.89
C LYS A 93 -1.65 0.65 -15.58
N THR A 94 -2.04 0.38 -14.34
CA THR A 94 -3.44 0.49 -13.92
C THR A 94 -3.91 1.92 -14.05
N HIS A 95 -3.21 2.87 -13.43
CA HIS A 95 -3.50 4.30 -13.53
C HIS A 95 -3.50 4.81 -14.99
N GLN A 96 -2.46 4.45 -15.75
CA GLN A 96 -2.33 4.83 -17.15
C GLN A 96 -3.55 4.37 -17.98
N GLN A 97 -4.02 3.14 -17.77
CA GLN A 97 -5.16 2.61 -18.52
C GLN A 97 -6.51 3.09 -17.98
N ALA A 98 -6.63 3.26 -16.66
CA ALA A 98 -7.86 3.68 -16.00
C ALA A 98 -8.25 5.12 -16.37
N HIS A 99 -7.28 6.03 -16.34
CA HIS A 99 -7.53 7.46 -16.53
C HIS A 99 -6.36 8.27 -17.10
N GLY A 100 -5.18 7.68 -17.31
CA GLY A 100 -4.04 8.32 -17.97
C GLY A 100 -3.19 9.22 -17.07
N LEU A 101 -3.72 9.72 -15.95
CA LEU A 101 -2.91 10.32 -14.88
C LEU A 101 -2.05 9.23 -14.24
N VAL A 102 -0.74 9.42 -14.14
CA VAL A 102 0.20 8.44 -13.56
C VAL A 102 0.95 9.10 -12.40
N PRO A 103 1.35 8.34 -11.37
CA PRO A 103 2.05 8.90 -10.22
C PRO A 103 3.45 9.39 -10.57
N ASP A 104 3.92 10.40 -9.84
CA ASP A 104 5.31 10.87 -9.91
C ASP A 104 6.27 9.92 -9.18
N LEU A 105 5.77 9.22 -8.17
CA LEU A 105 6.53 8.33 -7.30
C LEU A 105 5.69 7.12 -6.90
N ILE A 106 6.33 5.95 -6.77
CA ILE A 106 5.73 4.72 -6.25
C ILE A 106 6.73 4.11 -5.27
N GLU A 107 6.42 4.17 -3.98
CA GLU A 107 7.27 3.69 -2.89
C GLU A 107 6.85 2.31 -2.43
N LEU A 108 7.82 1.42 -2.22
CA LEU A 108 7.59 0.11 -1.64
C LEU A 108 7.65 0.25 -0.12
N VAL A 109 6.51 0.04 0.55
CA VAL A 109 6.39 0.42 1.96
C VAL A 109 6.16 -0.78 2.88
N THR A 110 6.72 -0.68 4.09
CA THR A 110 6.29 -1.46 5.25
C THR A 110 5.31 -0.62 6.07
N SER A 111 4.17 -1.19 6.47
CA SER A 111 3.18 -0.51 7.30
C SER A 111 3.34 -0.83 8.79
N GLY A 112 2.87 0.08 9.63
CA GLY A 112 2.60 -0.16 11.04
C GLY A 112 1.30 -0.95 11.28
N THR A 113 0.89 -1.01 12.55
CA THR A 113 -0.43 -1.53 12.92
C THR A 113 -1.40 -0.36 13.03
N ALA A 114 -2.42 -0.32 12.18
CA ALA A 114 -3.39 0.76 12.19
C ALA A 114 -4.22 0.78 13.49
N ALA A 115 -4.26 1.93 14.16
CA ALA A 115 -5.22 2.24 15.21
C ALA A 115 -6.57 2.64 14.62
N ALA A 116 -7.62 2.59 15.43
CA ALA A 116 -8.92 3.09 15.02
C ALA A 116 -8.91 4.63 14.95
N ALA A 117 -9.51 5.18 13.89
CA ALA A 117 -9.88 6.58 13.86
C ALA A 117 -10.90 6.87 14.97
N GLN A 118 -10.74 7.99 15.66
CA GLN A 118 -11.58 8.40 16.78
C GLN A 118 -12.61 9.46 16.37
N SER A 119 -12.54 10.00 15.14
CA SER A 119 -13.46 11.00 14.59
C SER A 119 -13.50 12.32 15.39
N HIS A 120 -12.43 12.63 16.12
CA HIS A 120 -12.35 13.82 16.99
C HIS A 120 -11.47 14.95 16.41
N GLY A 121 -10.86 14.77 15.24
CA GLY A 121 -9.99 15.76 14.61
C GLY A 121 -10.06 15.73 13.08
N SER A 122 -9.25 16.57 12.44
CA SER A 122 -9.01 16.49 11.00
C SER A 122 -7.90 15.48 10.72
N LEU A 123 -7.95 14.83 9.56
CA LEU A 123 -6.87 13.93 9.15
C LEU A 123 -5.68 14.71 8.61
N PHE A 124 -4.50 14.36 9.09
CA PHE A 124 -3.23 14.86 8.60
C PHE A 124 -2.35 13.70 8.13
N LEU A 125 -1.68 13.91 6.99
CA LEU A 125 -0.59 13.06 6.53
C LEU A 125 0.70 13.87 6.59
N ASP A 126 1.64 13.46 7.42
CA ASP A 126 2.98 14.04 7.46
C ASP A 126 4.01 13.18 6.73
N VAL A 127 5.10 13.81 6.31
CA VAL A 127 6.17 13.15 5.55
C VAL A 127 7.52 13.53 6.14
N HIS A 128 8.36 12.51 6.37
CA HIS A 128 9.77 12.67 6.74
C HIS A 128 10.67 12.12 5.63
N HIS A 129 11.62 12.92 5.18
CA HIS A 129 12.67 12.54 4.23
C HIS A 129 14.00 12.40 4.95
N LEU A 130 14.28 11.18 5.42
CA LEU A 130 15.48 10.85 6.19
C LEU A 130 16.67 10.47 5.30
N GLY A 131 16.41 10.23 4.01
CA GLY A 131 17.40 9.88 3.00
C GLY A 131 17.69 8.38 2.93
N ALA A 132 18.07 7.93 1.73
CA ALA A 132 18.23 6.52 1.40
C ALA A 132 19.13 5.77 2.37
N GLY A 133 18.62 4.67 2.94
CA GLY A 133 19.37 3.80 3.86
C GLY A 133 19.57 4.34 5.29
N ASN A 134 19.01 5.50 5.63
CA ASN A 134 19.14 6.10 6.97
C ASN A 134 18.02 5.70 7.95
N VAL A 135 17.02 4.94 7.49
CA VAL A 135 15.88 4.52 8.29
C VAL A 135 15.64 3.03 8.14
N THR A 136 15.16 2.40 9.22
CA THR A 136 14.69 1.01 9.17
C THR A 136 13.25 0.93 9.65
N ALA A 137 12.48 -0.07 9.19
CA ALA A 137 11.11 -0.30 9.63
C ALA A 137 11.02 -0.48 11.16
N LYS A 138 12.03 -1.13 11.75
CA LYS A 138 12.14 -1.25 13.21
C LYS A 138 12.36 0.10 13.90
N ALA A 139 13.23 0.95 13.37
CA ALA A 139 13.47 2.27 13.95
C ALA A 139 12.21 3.16 13.89
N VAL A 140 11.43 3.08 12.80
CA VAL A 140 10.15 3.80 12.70
C VAL A 140 9.14 3.25 13.70
N ALA A 141 9.04 1.93 13.87
CA ALA A 141 8.18 1.33 14.89
C ALA A 141 8.55 1.80 16.31
N ASP A 142 9.84 1.81 16.63
CA ASP A 142 10.33 2.28 17.93
C ASP A 142 10.09 3.79 18.13
N ALA A 143 10.16 4.60 17.07
CA ALA A 143 9.83 6.03 17.10
C ALA A 143 8.32 6.25 17.31
N HIS A 144 7.49 5.51 16.58
CA HIS A 144 6.04 5.57 16.70
C HIS A 144 5.56 5.22 18.11
N VAL A 145 6.17 4.24 18.78
CA VAL A 145 5.87 3.94 20.20
C VAL A 145 6.12 5.15 21.11
N LYS A 146 7.15 5.96 20.83
CA LYS A 146 7.41 7.20 21.58
C LYS A 146 6.39 8.27 21.28
N ASP A 147 5.97 8.40 20.01
CA ASP A 147 4.89 9.32 19.65
C ASP A 147 3.59 8.96 20.38
N LEU A 148 3.23 7.68 20.36
CA LEU A 148 2.03 7.18 21.03
C LEU A 148 2.04 7.48 22.54
N ALA A 149 3.21 7.51 23.18
CA ALA A 149 3.36 7.82 24.60
C ALA A 149 3.06 9.28 24.96
N VAL A 150 3.13 10.21 23.99
CA VAL A 150 2.94 11.66 24.22
C VAL A 150 1.77 12.26 23.45
N GLN A 151 1.22 11.57 22.44
CA GLN A 151 0.16 12.08 21.54
C GLN A 151 -1.06 12.68 22.29
N GLY A 152 -1.46 12.06 23.41
CA GLY A 152 -2.63 12.49 24.18
C GLY A 152 -2.46 13.88 24.82
N LYS A 153 -1.22 14.34 25.02
CA LYS A 153 -0.92 15.71 25.49
C LYS A 153 -1.30 16.77 24.45
N TYR A 154 -1.30 16.39 23.18
CA TYR A 154 -1.54 17.28 22.04
C TYR A 154 -2.88 17.03 21.35
N ASP A 155 -3.73 16.15 21.91
CA ASP A 155 -4.99 15.72 21.31
C ASP A 155 -4.79 15.11 19.90
N VAL A 156 -3.67 14.39 19.74
CA VAL A 156 -3.33 13.67 18.51
C VAL A 156 -3.72 12.21 18.68
N ASN A 157 -4.30 11.63 17.62
CA ASN A 157 -4.51 10.20 17.43
C ASN A 157 -3.71 9.74 16.22
N LEU A 158 -2.52 9.19 16.46
CA LEU A 158 -1.71 8.58 15.40
C LEU A 158 -2.33 7.25 14.96
N ILE A 159 -2.75 7.20 13.69
CA ILE A 159 -3.52 6.09 13.12
C ILE A 159 -2.58 5.03 12.56
N ASN A 160 -1.68 5.39 11.64
CA ASN A 160 -0.76 4.43 11.03
C ASN A 160 0.48 5.16 10.49
N TYR A 161 1.48 4.38 10.08
CA TYR A 161 2.62 4.87 9.31
C TYR A 161 3.01 3.89 8.22
N TRP A 162 3.73 4.39 7.24
CA TRP A 162 4.34 3.64 6.15
C TRP A 162 5.77 4.11 5.94
N VAL A 163 6.69 3.18 5.74
CA VAL A 163 8.11 3.50 5.53
C VAL A 163 8.65 2.78 4.31
N ASP A 164 9.32 3.54 3.45
CA ASP A 164 10.22 3.02 2.43
C ASP A 164 11.66 3.17 2.94
N GLU A 165 12.28 2.06 3.33
CA GLU A 165 13.66 2.02 3.84
C GLU A 165 14.70 2.35 2.75
N LYS A 166 14.35 2.09 1.48
CA LYS A 166 15.25 2.31 0.34
C LYS A 166 15.36 3.79 0.02
N SER A 167 14.24 4.53 -0.04
CA SER A 167 14.26 5.97 -0.28
C SER A 167 14.48 6.77 1.01
N GLY A 168 14.18 6.18 2.15
CA GLY A 168 14.26 6.83 3.46
C GLY A 168 13.08 7.75 3.73
N VAL A 169 11.90 7.40 3.21
CA VAL A 169 10.67 8.18 3.38
C VAL A 169 9.78 7.51 4.41
N VAL A 170 9.24 8.30 5.34
CA VAL A 170 8.21 7.88 6.29
C VAL A 170 7.00 8.76 6.10
N MET A 171 5.82 8.16 6.02
CA MET A 171 4.53 8.85 5.96
C MET A 171 3.68 8.41 7.14
N CYS A 172 3.22 9.35 7.96
CA CYS A 172 2.32 9.05 9.08
C CYS A 172 0.94 9.64 8.84
N LEU A 173 -0.11 8.89 9.19
CA LEU A 173 -1.49 9.36 9.18
C LEU A 173 -1.98 9.51 10.63
N ALA A 174 -2.62 10.64 10.92
CA ALA A 174 -3.19 10.91 12.23
C ALA A 174 -4.44 11.77 12.15
N GLU A 175 -5.25 11.74 13.21
CA GLU A 175 -6.19 12.82 13.51
C GLU A 175 -5.53 13.80 14.48
N ALA A 176 -5.71 15.10 14.24
CA ALA A 176 -5.21 16.15 15.11
C ALA A 176 -6.11 17.39 15.06
N PRO A 177 -6.04 18.28 16.06
CA PRO A 177 -6.72 19.58 16.01
C PRO A 177 -6.10 20.52 14.96
N ASP A 178 -4.78 20.47 14.77
CA ASP A 178 -4.04 21.23 13.77
C ASP A 178 -2.67 20.59 13.48
N SER A 179 -1.95 21.13 12.48
CA SER A 179 -0.62 20.64 12.11
C SER A 179 0.46 20.94 13.17
N ALA A 180 0.27 21.94 14.03
CA ALA A 180 1.24 22.24 15.08
C ALA A 180 1.21 21.18 16.18
N ALA A 181 0.04 20.63 16.51
CA ALA A 181 -0.11 19.50 17.42
C ALA A 181 0.67 18.26 16.93
N MET A 182 0.60 17.95 15.63
CA MET A 182 1.39 16.89 15.00
C MET A 182 2.90 17.11 15.16
N VAL A 183 3.39 18.29 14.76
CA VAL A 183 4.82 18.63 14.84
C VAL A 183 5.33 18.60 16.28
N ASN A 184 4.54 19.11 17.24
CA ASN A 184 4.93 19.12 18.64
C ASN A 184 4.94 17.72 19.26
N THR A 185 4.04 16.82 18.82
CA THR A 185 4.03 15.40 19.23
C THR A 185 5.35 14.74 18.87
N HIS A 186 5.76 14.78 17.60
CA HIS A 186 7.03 14.20 17.16
C HIS A 186 8.25 14.86 17.80
N LYS A 187 8.22 16.18 17.94
CA LYS A 187 9.30 16.95 18.57
C LYS A 187 9.51 16.53 20.03
N GLU A 188 8.43 16.33 20.80
CA GLU A 188 8.54 15.87 22.20
C GLU A 188 8.91 14.39 22.29
N ALA A 189 8.38 13.55 21.41
CA ALA A 189 8.60 12.11 21.43
C ALA A 189 10.05 11.70 21.13
N HIS A 190 10.60 12.22 20.05
CA HIS A 190 11.93 11.83 19.56
C HIS A 190 12.73 12.95 18.89
N GLY A 191 12.16 14.15 18.75
CA GLY A 191 12.87 15.35 18.28
C GLY A 191 13.03 15.48 16.76
N LEU A 192 12.63 14.46 15.99
CA LEU A 192 12.55 14.57 14.53
C LEU A 192 11.22 15.22 14.20
N ILE A 193 11.20 16.21 13.33
CA ILE A 193 9.97 16.86 12.86
C ILE A 193 9.76 16.50 11.39
N PRO A 194 8.51 16.44 10.91
CA PRO A 194 8.24 16.17 9.50
C PRO A 194 8.65 17.34 8.61
N ASP A 195 9.03 17.04 7.37
CA ASP A 195 9.33 18.03 6.34
C ASP A 195 8.04 18.62 5.75
N GLU A 196 6.98 17.80 5.70
CA GLU A 196 5.67 18.18 5.18
C GLU A 196 4.55 17.72 6.12
N VAL A 197 3.48 18.52 6.23
CA VAL A 197 2.24 18.14 6.93
C VAL A 197 1.06 18.59 6.08
N HIS A 198 0.25 17.63 5.65
CA HIS A 198 -0.87 17.82 4.73
C HIS A 198 -2.18 17.62 5.46
N LEU A 199 -3.11 18.56 5.31
CA LEU A 199 -4.49 18.37 5.72
C LEU A 199 -5.19 17.55 4.63
N VAL A 200 -5.59 16.32 4.94
CA VAL A 200 -6.06 15.37 3.93
C VAL A 200 -7.51 14.96 4.13
N LYS A 201 -8.16 14.62 3.02
CA LYS A 201 -9.41 13.87 2.99
C LYS A 201 -9.13 12.44 2.56
N GLN A 202 -9.66 11.46 3.29
CA GLN A 202 -9.51 10.04 2.97
C GLN A 202 -10.69 9.50 2.17
N GLY A 203 -10.43 8.55 1.27
CA GLY A 203 -11.43 7.65 0.70
C GLY A 203 -10.85 6.25 0.44
N ASN A 204 -11.70 5.34 -0.05
CA ASN A 204 -11.39 3.94 -0.38
C ASN A 204 -12.12 3.52 -1.66
#